data_AF-A0A2E5ANS8-F1
#
_entry.id   AF-A0A2E5ANS8-F1
#
_cell.length_a   1.000
_cell.length_b   1.000
_cell.length_c   1.000
_cell.angle_alpha   90.00
_cell.angle_beta   90.00
_cell.angle_gamma   90.00
#
_symmetry.space_group_name_H-M   'P 1'
#
loop_
_entity.id
_entity.type
_entity.pdbx_description
1 polymer ?
#
loop_
_entity_poly.entity_id
_entity_poly.type
_entity_poly.pdbx_seq_one_letter_code
_entity_poly.pdbx_strand_id
1 'polypeptide(L)'
;RYFEIDSETYWFGGGIDLTPIYINKESAKNFHIKLKQLCDRYDAEMYPEFKKWADRYFHLPHRKESRGVGGIFFDQLVATDSMTKQAVFQFCLDLGQLFPKLYADQLNYAIDTVTNENANQWQLLRRSRYVEFNLLHDRGTKFGIYSGGRTESILMSMPPLAKWEYNYVPNRGTPEHETQLLLQREVDWVNL
;
A
#
# COMPACT_ATOMS: atom_id res chain seq x y z
N ARG A 1 -6.79 10.00 -8.23
CA ARG A 1 -6.78 10.39 -9.65
C ARG A 1 -8.21 10.45 -10.17
N TYR A 2 -8.44 11.24 -11.20
CA TYR A 2 -9.72 11.38 -11.88
C TYR A 2 -9.50 11.20 -13.39
N PHE A 3 -10.45 10.54 -14.05
CA PHE A 3 -10.45 10.36 -15.49
C PHE A 3 -11.86 10.63 -16.01
N GLU A 4 -11.97 11.31 -17.15
CA GLU A 4 -13.24 11.66 -17.80
C GLU A 4 -13.03 11.61 -19.32
N ILE A 5 -13.96 10.95 -20.01
CA ILE A 5 -14.01 10.89 -21.48
C ILE A 5 -15.06 11.90 -21.97
N ASP A 6 -16.22 11.88 -21.34
CA ASP A 6 -17.37 12.72 -21.62
C ASP A 6 -18.20 12.91 -20.33
N SER A 7 -19.34 13.59 -20.43
CA SER A 7 -20.20 13.89 -19.28
C SER A 7 -20.78 12.66 -18.57
N GLU A 8 -20.83 11.50 -19.25
CA GLU A 8 -21.43 10.27 -18.73
C GLU A 8 -20.37 9.27 -18.27
N THR A 9 -19.18 9.30 -18.87
CA THR A 9 -18.10 8.35 -18.63
C THR A 9 -16.93 9.00 -17.90
N TYR A 10 -16.92 8.84 -16.57
CA TYR A 10 -15.82 9.27 -15.70
C TYR A 10 -15.61 8.26 -14.58
N TRP A 11 -14.45 8.31 -13.92
CA TRP A 11 -14.23 7.60 -12.67
C TRP A 11 -13.09 8.19 -11.84
N PHE A 12 -13.11 7.85 -10.55
CA PHE A 12 -12.03 8.10 -9.61
C PHE A 12 -11.27 6.80 -9.33
N GLY A 13 -9.98 6.95 -9.02
CA GLY A 13 -9.15 5.83 -8.60
C GLY A 13 -8.05 6.30 -7.65
N GLY A 14 -7.65 5.45 -6.73
CA GLY A 14 -6.69 5.82 -5.70
C GLY A 14 -6.52 4.74 -4.65
N GLY A 15 -5.81 5.12 -3.58
CA GLY A 15 -5.50 4.22 -2.49
C GLY A 15 -4.34 4.77 -1.67
N ILE A 16 -4.19 4.20 -0.48
CA ILE A 16 -3.04 4.39 0.38
C ILE A 16 -2.71 3.00 0.93
N ASP A 17 -1.45 2.59 0.80
CA ASP A 17 -0.94 1.37 1.39
C ASP A 17 0.35 1.64 2.17
N LEU A 18 0.68 0.73 3.10
CA LEU A 18 1.86 0.86 3.96
C LEU A 18 2.79 -0.36 3.79
N THR A 19 4.07 -0.09 3.53
CA THR A 19 5.11 -1.11 3.35
C THR A 19 6.23 -0.93 4.39
N PRO A 20 6.03 -1.39 5.64
CA PRO A 20 7.05 -1.25 6.68
C PRO A 20 8.17 -2.28 6.50
N ILE A 21 9.38 -1.94 6.96
CA ILE A 21 10.52 -2.87 6.97
C ILE A 21 10.37 -3.92 8.08
N TYR A 22 9.95 -3.48 9.26
CA TYR A 22 9.52 -4.32 10.36
C TYR A 22 8.08 -3.98 10.72
N ILE A 23 7.22 -4.99 10.85
CA ILE A 23 5.80 -4.74 11.14
C ILE A 23 5.60 -4.59 12.64
N ASN A 24 5.25 -3.36 13.05
CA ASN A 24 4.65 -3.12 14.36
C ASN A 24 3.12 -3.27 14.24
N LYS A 25 2.54 -4.24 14.97
CA LYS A 25 1.11 -4.57 14.91
C LYS A 25 0.21 -3.41 15.32
N GLU A 26 0.58 -2.66 16.34
CA GLU A 26 -0.20 -1.52 16.84
C GLU A 26 -0.22 -0.38 15.82
N SER A 27 0.92 -0.06 15.22
CA SER A 27 1.00 0.94 14.15
C SER A 27 0.18 0.53 12.92
N ALA A 28 0.29 -0.75 12.49
CA ALA A 28 -0.50 -1.27 11.38
C ALA A 28 -2.01 -1.23 11.68
N LYS A 29 -2.42 -1.59 12.91
CA LYS A 29 -3.80 -1.47 13.38
C LYS A 29 -4.29 -0.03 13.36
N ASN A 30 -3.53 0.91 13.92
CA ASN A 30 -3.88 2.33 13.94
C ASN A 30 -3.98 2.94 12.53
N PHE A 31 -3.09 2.55 11.63
CA PHE A 31 -3.14 2.92 10.21
C PHE A 31 -4.47 2.47 9.58
N HIS A 32 -4.84 1.20 9.78
CA HIS A 32 -6.10 0.65 9.24
C HIS A 32 -7.35 1.22 9.90
N ILE A 33 -7.34 1.48 11.21
CA ILE A 33 -8.44 2.15 11.92
C ILE A 33 -8.70 3.54 11.35
N LYS A 34 -7.66 4.35 11.10
CA LYS A 34 -7.81 5.69 10.54
C LYS A 34 -8.34 5.66 9.10
N LEU A 35 -7.90 4.70 8.29
CA LEU A 35 -8.47 4.48 6.96
C LEU A 35 -9.95 4.07 7.03
N LYS A 36 -10.29 3.13 7.93
CA LYS A 36 -11.67 2.71 8.16
C LYS A 36 -12.56 3.87 8.60
N GLN A 37 -12.12 4.63 9.60
CA GLN A 37 -12.85 5.81 10.08
C GLN A 37 -13.11 6.82 8.97
N LEU A 38 -12.17 7.01 8.04
CA LEU A 38 -12.38 7.86 6.87
C LEU A 38 -13.46 7.30 5.95
N CYS A 39 -13.35 6.02 5.56
CA CYS A 39 -14.33 5.35 4.70
C CYS A 39 -15.73 5.36 5.31
N ASP A 40 -15.86 5.05 6.60
CA ASP A 40 -17.14 4.97 7.33
C ASP A 40 -17.92 6.31 7.32
N ARG A 41 -17.26 7.46 7.06
CA ARG A 41 -17.95 8.76 6.90
C ARG A 41 -18.71 8.89 5.58
N TYR A 42 -18.41 8.05 4.59
CA TYR A 42 -19.01 8.08 3.26
C TYR A 42 -19.89 6.85 3.05
N ASP A 43 -19.37 5.66 3.34
CA ASP A 43 -20.09 4.40 3.25
C ASP A 43 -19.36 3.33 4.09
N ALA A 44 -20.09 2.58 4.91
CA ALA A 44 -19.54 1.54 5.78
C ALA A 44 -18.94 0.36 4.99
N GLU A 45 -19.38 0.13 3.75
CA GLU A 45 -18.87 -0.95 2.89
C GLU A 45 -17.56 -0.58 2.18
N MET A 46 -17.21 0.71 2.08
CA MET A 46 -16.01 1.16 1.35
C MET A 46 -14.72 0.59 1.94
N TYR A 47 -14.54 0.57 3.27
CA TYR A 47 -13.30 0.03 3.84
C TYR A 47 -13.17 -1.49 3.61
N PRO A 48 -14.16 -2.34 3.95
CA PRO A 48 -14.11 -3.76 3.63
C PRO A 48 -13.79 -4.05 2.16
N GLU A 49 -14.45 -3.37 1.22
CA GLU A 49 -14.24 -3.57 -0.21
C GLU A 49 -12.85 -3.13 -0.66
N PHE A 50 -12.45 -1.90 -0.31
CA PHE A 50 -11.19 -1.33 -0.77
C PHE A 50 -9.98 -1.99 -0.10
N LYS A 51 -10.11 -2.44 1.14
CA LYS A 51 -9.08 -3.23 1.83
C LYS A 51 -8.91 -4.59 1.15
N LYS A 52 -10.02 -5.30 0.88
CA LYS A 52 -9.96 -6.59 0.18
C LYS A 52 -9.35 -6.43 -1.22
N TRP A 53 -9.59 -5.31 -1.89
CA TRP A 53 -8.95 -5.00 -3.16
C TRP A 53 -7.45 -4.73 -2.99
N ALA A 54 -7.05 -3.91 -2.01
CA ALA A 54 -5.64 -3.63 -1.72
C ALA A 54 -4.85 -4.92 -1.45
N ASP A 55 -5.40 -5.84 -0.64
CA ASP A 55 -4.76 -7.13 -0.33
C ASP A 55 -4.53 -7.99 -1.57
N ARG A 56 -5.45 -7.94 -2.54
CA ARG A 56 -5.30 -8.65 -3.82
C ARG A 56 -4.31 -7.92 -4.74
N TYR A 57 -4.37 -6.60 -4.79
CA TYR A 57 -3.58 -5.79 -5.72
C TYR A 57 -2.10 -5.77 -5.33
N PHE A 58 -1.77 -5.60 -4.05
CA PHE A 58 -0.41 -5.49 -3.53
C PHE A 58 0.18 -6.84 -3.09
N HIS A 59 -0.15 -7.91 -3.81
CA HIS A 59 0.39 -9.25 -3.56
C HIS A 59 1.48 -9.60 -4.58
N LEU A 60 2.49 -10.36 -4.15
CA LEU A 60 3.52 -10.93 -5.02
C LEU A 60 3.27 -12.44 -5.16
N PRO A 61 2.55 -12.90 -6.20
CA PRO A 61 2.18 -14.32 -6.33
C PRO A 61 3.38 -15.27 -6.34
N HIS A 62 4.48 -14.86 -6.98
CA HIS A 62 5.71 -15.66 -7.07
C HIS A 62 6.48 -15.77 -5.75
N ARG A 63 6.20 -14.89 -4.78
CA ARG A 63 6.76 -14.92 -3.42
C ARG A 63 5.77 -15.45 -2.38
N LYS A 64 4.48 -15.53 -2.73
CA LYS A 64 3.38 -15.86 -1.83
C LYS A 64 3.32 -14.93 -0.60
N GLU A 65 3.64 -13.65 -0.79
CA GLU A 65 3.62 -12.63 0.28
C GLU A 65 2.94 -11.34 -0.19
N SER A 66 2.41 -10.56 0.74
CA SER A 66 2.00 -9.18 0.47
C SER A 66 3.22 -8.25 0.38
N ARG A 67 3.11 -7.15 -0.37
CA ARG A 67 4.15 -6.12 -0.45
C ARG A 67 4.37 -5.45 0.92
N GLY A 68 3.30 -5.29 1.69
CA GLY A 68 3.30 -4.66 3.01
C GLY A 68 2.06 -5.08 3.81
N VAL A 69 1.58 -4.19 4.68
CA VAL A 69 0.38 -4.43 5.51
C VAL A 69 -0.93 -4.03 4.82
N GLY A 70 -0.87 -3.74 3.51
CA GLY A 70 -2.03 -3.32 2.73
C GLY A 70 -2.47 -1.90 3.07
N GLY A 71 -3.77 -1.66 2.99
CA GLY A 71 -4.41 -0.36 3.19
C GLY A 71 -5.74 -0.35 2.47
N ILE A 72 -6.02 0.69 1.69
CA ILE A 72 -7.18 0.73 0.80
C ILE A 72 -6.75 0.96 -0.65
N PHE A 73 -7.45 0.34 -1.59
CA PHE A 73 -7.24 0.54 -3.02
C PHE A 73 -8.60 0.49 -3.74
N PHE A 74 -8.81 1.42 -4.65
CA PHE A 74 -10.01 1.50 -5.48
C PHE A 74 -9.68 2.02 -6.86
N ASP A 75 -10.45 1.56 -7.84
CA ASP A 75 -10.40 2.02 -9.21
C ASP A 75 -11.82 1.96 -9.78
N GLN A 76 -12.08 2.72 -10.85
CA GLN A 76 -13.40 2.81 -11.46
C GLN A 76 -14.51 3.22 -10.46
N LEU A 77 -14.17 4.01 -9.44
CA LEU A 77 -15.13 4.51 -8.47
C LEU A 77 -15.96 5.64 -9.10
N VAL A 78 -17.26 5.43 -9.22
CA VAL A 78 -18.22 6.35 -9.85
C VAL A 78 -19.28 6.78 -8.84
N ALA A 79 -20.07 7.80 -9.18
CA ALA A 79 -21.23 8.15 -8.37
C ALA A 79 -22.28 7.03 -8.40
N THR A 80 -23.00 6.89 -7.31
CA THR A 80 -24.13 5.98 -7.12
C THR A 80 -25.34 6.77 -6.61
N ASP A 81 -26.49 6.12 -6.47
CA ASP A 81 -27.68 6.72 -5.85
C ASP A 81 -27.41 7.17 -4.40
N SER A 82 -26.51 6.47 -3.70
CA SER A 82 -26.12 6.78 -2.31
C SER A 82 -24.96 7.78 -2.20
N MET A 83 -24.13 7.93 -3.24
CA MET A 83 -22.94 8.76 -3.19
C MET A 83 -22.75 9.57 -4.49
N THR A 84 -23.00 10.88 -4.41
CA THR A 84 -22.88 11.78 -5.57
C THR A 84 -21.43 11.93 -6.05
N LYS A 85 -21.23 12.40 -7.31
CA LYS A 85 -19.89 12.72 -7.86
C LYS A 85 -19.09 13.66 -6.95
N GLN A 86 -19.78 14.64 -6.35
CA GLN A 86 -19.18 15.58 -5.40
C GLN A 86 -18.74 14.90 -4.11
N ALA A 87 -19.50 13.94 -3.60
CA ALA A 87 -19.13 13.16 -2.42
C ALA A 87 -17.92 12.25 -2.70
N VAL A 88 -17.86 11.59 -3.86
CA VAL A 88 -16.68 10.81 -4.29
C VAL A 88 -15.43 11.70 -4.40
N PHE A 89 -15.60 12.90 -4.97
CA PHE A 89 -14.52 13.88 -5.05
C PHE A 89 -14.04 14.31 -3.66
N GLN A 90 -14.97 14.62 -2.75
CA GLN A 90 -14.62 14.99 -1.38
C GLN A 90 -13.91 13.85 -0.64
N PHE A 91 -14.34 12.60 -0.83
CA PHE A 91 -13.63 11.43 -0.29
C PHE A 91 -12.17 11.37 -0.77
N CYS A 92 -11.93 11.62 -2.07
CA CYS A 92 -10.57 11.66 -2.60
C CYS A 92 -9.71 12.78 -1.98
N LEU A 93 -10.30 13.96 -1.74
CA LEU A 93 -9.61 15.06 -1.08
C LEU A 93 -9.27 14.72 0.38
N ASP A 94 -10.25 14.19 1.12
CA ASP A 94 -10.07 13.81 2.52
C ASP A 94 -9.05 12.68 2.67
N LEU A 95 -9.03 11.73 1.73
CA LEU A 95 -7.99 10.68 1.68
C LEU A 95 -6.60 11.27 1.44
N GLY A 96 -6.48 12.23 0.52
CA GLY A 96 -5.22 12.95 0.28
C GLY A 96 -4.75 13.74 1.51
N GLN A 97 -5.66 14.35 2.26
CA GLN A 97 -5.36 15.06 3.50
C GLN A 97 -5.04 14.13 4.68
N LEU A 98 -5.55 12.90 4.65
CA LEU A 98 -5.24 11.88 5.65
C LEU A 98 -3.83 11.31 5.47
N PHE A 99 -3.34 11.17 4.24
CA PHE A 99 -2.00 10.63 3.94
C PHE A 99 -0.85 11.20 4.79
N PRO A 100 -0.63 12.53 4.88
CA PRO A 100 0.49 13.07 5.66
C PRO A 100 0.36 12.76 7.16
N LYS A 101 -0.87 12.63 7.69
CA LYS A 101 -1.10 12.25 9.09
C LYS A 101 -0.73 10.79 9.32
N LEU A 102 -1.18 9.90 8.44
CA LEU A 102 -0.82 8.47 8.48
C LEU A 102 0.68 8.27 8.39
N TYR A 103 1.36 9.00 7.49
CA TYR A 103 2.81 8.90 7.34
C TYR A 103 3.55 9.45 8.56
N ALA A 104 3.12 10.59 9.11
CA ALA A 104 3.71 11.16 10.32
C ALA A 104 3.61 10.21 11.52
N ASP A 105 2.49 9.50 11.68
CA ASP A 105 2.35 8.50 12.75
C ASP A 105 3.42 7.40 12.66
N GLN A 106 3.84 7.02 11.44
CA GLN A 106 4.87 5.99 11.25
C GLN A 106 6.26 6.45 11.70
N LEU A 107 6.53 7.75 11.63
CA LEU A 107 7.83 8.31 12.03
C LEU A 107 8.05 8.18 13.54
N ASN A 108 6.99 8.26 14.34
CA ASN A 108 7.09 8.12 15.80
C ASN A 108 7.60 6.74 16.22
N TYR A 109 7.34 5.70 15.44
CA TYR A 109 7.80 4.33 15.71
C TYR A 109 9.16 4.01 15.08
N ALA A 110 9.59 4.78 14.07
CA ALA A 110 10.85 4.56 13.37
C ALA A 110 12.09 5.03 14.14
N ILE A 111 11.91 5.89 15.15
CA ILE A 111 13.00 6.53 15.91
C ILE A 111 13.71 5.53 16.86
N ASP A 112 13.01 4.47 17.30
CA ASP A 112 13.55 3.51 18.29
C ASP A 112 14.09 2.20 17.68
N THR A 113 14.05 2.02 16.35
CA THR A 113 14.58 0.82 15.71
C THR A 113 16.11 0.86 15.60
N VAL A 114 16.78 -0.06 16.30
CA VAL A 114 18.24 -0.25 16.24
C VAL A 114 18.69 -0.49 14.80
N THR A 115 19.46 0.42 14.24
CA THR A 115 20.09 0.28 12.94
C THR A 115 21.41 -0.48 13.08
N ASN A 116 21.37 -1.77 12.76
CA ASN A 116 22.55 -2.62 12.65
C ASN A 116 22.67 -3.21 11.24
N GLU A 117 23.76 -3.91 10.98
CA GLU A 117 24.02 -4.49 9.66
C GLU A 117 22.91 -5.45 9.22
N ASN A 118 22.39 -6.29 10.11
CA ASN A 118 21.30 -7.21 9.78
C ASN A 118 20.02 -6.46 9.40
N ALA A 119 19.68 -5.38 10.12
CA ALA A 119 18.54 -4.54 9.80
C ALA A 119 18.68 -3.82 8.45
N ASN A 120 19.90 -3.39 8.11
CA ASN A 120 20.20 -2.81 6.79
C ASN A 120 20.06 -3.85 5.68
N GLN A 121 20.60 -5.06 5.86
CA GLN A 121 20.45 -6.15 4.90
C GLN A 121 18.98 -6.53 4.69
N TRP A 122 18.21 -6.63 5.78
CA TRP A 122 16.77 -6.89 5.72
C TRP A 122 16.02 -5.77 4.98
N GLN A 123 16.34 -4.50 5.24
CA GLN A 123 15.76 -3.37 4.51
C GLN A 123 16.00 -3.49 3.01
N LEU A 124 17.23 -3.81 2.58
CA LEU A 124 17.57 -3.98 1.16
C LEU A 124 16.82 -5.15 0.52
N LEU A 125 16.60 -6.23 1.26
CA LEU A 125 15.79 -7.38 0.82
C LEU A 125 14.30 -7.02 0.72
N ARG A 126 13.73 -6.28 1.67
CA ARG A 126 12.34 -5.80 1.57
C ARG A 126 12.17 -4.81 0.42
N ARG A 127 13.14 -3.92 0.19
CA ARG A 127 13.18 -3.01 -0.97
C ARG A 127 13.20 -3.75 -2.29
N SER A 128 13.90 -4.89 -2.39
CA SER A 128 13.88 -5.68 -3.62
C SER A 128 12.51 -6.30 -3.91
N ARG A 129 11.73 -6.66 -2.89
CA ARG A 129 10.31 -7.05 -3.06
C ARG A 129 9.46 -5.90 -3.57
N TYR A 130 9.72 -4.67 -3.11
CA TYR A 130 9.06 -3.48 -3.63
C TYR A 130 9.38 -3.28 -5.13
N VAL A 131 10.64 -3.45 -5.53
CA VAL A 131 11.06 -3.41 -6.95
C VAL A 131 10.39 -4.52 -7.76
N GLU A 132 10.42 -5.77 -7.28
CA GLU A 132 9.77 -6.91 -7.94
C GLU A 132 8.28 -6.63 -8.20
N PHE A 133 7.57 -6.08 -7.21
CA PHE A 133 6.17 -5.73 -7.39
C PHE A 133 5.96 -4.67 -8.48
N ASN A 134 6.67 -3.55 -8.39
CA ASN A 134 6.44 -2.44 -9.32
C ASN A 134 6.80 -2.82 -10.77
N LEU A 135 7.87 -3.60 -10.99
CA LEU A 135 8.26 -4.01 -12.33
C LEU A 135 7.40 -5.16 -12.88
N LEU A 136 6.97 -6.11 -12.04
CA LEU A 136 6.29 -7.33 -12.50
C LEU A 136 4.77 -7.28 -12.40
N HIS A 137 4.20 -6.46 -11.52
CA HIS A 137 2.76 -6.53 -11.18
C HIS A 137 2.05 -5.19 -11.24
N ASP A 138 2.73 -4.07 -10.96
CA ASP A 138 2.07 -2.77 -10.96
C ASP A 138 1.62 -2.35 -12.37
N ARG A 139 0.30 -2.19 -12.52
CA ARG A 139 -0.33 -1.84 -13.81
C ARG A 139 0.10 -0.45 -14.27
N GLY A 140 0.25 0.50 -13.35
CA GLY A 140 0.65 1.88 -13.64
C GLY A 140 2.06 1.95 -14.24
N THR A 141 3.01 1.28 -13.60
CA THR A 141 4.41 1.19 -14.04
C THR A 141 4.51 0.54 -15.42
N LYS A 142 3.88 -0.62 -15.62
CA LYS A 142 3.86 -1.30 -16.92
C LYS A 142 3.26 -0.42 -18.01
N PHE A 143 2.08 0.12 -17.77
CA PHE A 143 1.40 0.97 -18.74
C PHE A 143 2.24 2.19 -19.10
N GLY A 144 2.84 2.87 -18.11
CA GLY A 144 3.69 4.03 -18.35
C GLY A 144 4.89 3.70 -19.24
N ILE A 145 5.55 2.57 -19.02
CA ILE A 145 6.71 2.14 -19.82
C ILE A 145 6.26 1.80 -21.25
N TYR A 146 5.22 0.99 -21.42
CA TYR A 146 4.78 0.54 -22.75
C TYR A 146 4.11 1.63 -23.58
N SER A 147 3.51 2.64 -22.94
CA SER A 147 2.89 3.78 -23.65
C SER A 147 3.88 4.88 -24.03
N GLY A 148 5.18 4.72 -23.74
CA GLY A 148 6.20 5.73 -24.03
C GLY A 148 6.15 6.94 -23.09
N GLY A 149 5.61 6.77 -21.88
CA GLY A 149 5.61 7.79 -20.84
C GLY A 149 7.03 8.16 -20.39
N ARG A 150 7.16 9.25 -19.62
CA ARG A 150 8.46 9.72 -19.15
C ARG A 150 9.09 8.75 -18.15
N THR A 151 10.12 8.02 -18.58
CA THR A 151 10.80 6.97 -17.79
C THR A 151 11.21 7.42 -16.39
N GLU A 152 11.86 8.58 -16.25
CA GLU A 152 12.30 9.12 -14.95
C GLU A 152 11.13 9.35 -13.97
N SER A 153 9.95 9.70 -14.49
CA SER A 153 8.76 9.88 -13.65
C SER A 153 8.15 8.54 -13.24
N ILE A 154 8.22 7.53 -14.12
CA ILE A 154 7.68 6.20 -13.86
C ILE A 154 8.54 5.44 -12.84
N LEU A 155 9.87 5.51 -12.98
CA LEU A 155 10.82 4.80 -12.13
C LEU A 155 11.15 5.53 -10.82
N MET A 156 10.56 6.71 -10.57
CA MET A 156 10.71 7.45 -9.31
C MET A 156 10.27 6.63 -8.08
N SER A 157 9.40 5.63 -8.27
CA SER A 157 8.99 4.70 -7.21
C SER A 157 10.10 3.72 -6.77
N MET A 158 11.17 3.57 -7.55
CA MET A 158 12.22 2.62 -7.25
C MET A 158 13.13 3.15 -6.12
N PRO A 159 13.42 2.33 -5.09
CA PRO A 159 14.39 2.71 -4.08
C PRO A 159 15.79 2.83 -4.69
N PRO A 160 16.65 3.70 -4.14
CA PRO A 160 18.01 3.91 -4.68
C PRO A 160 18.90 2.67 -4.55
N LEU A 161 18.64 1.81 -3.55
CA LEU A 161 19.35 0.55 -3.33
C LEU A 161 18.37 -0.56 -2.98
N ALA A 162 18.56 -1.72 -3.59
CA ALA A 162 17.85 -2.96 -3.30
C ALA A 162 18.83 -4.15 -3.48
N LYS A 163 18.62 -5.23 -2.72
CA LYS A 163 19.48 -6.43 -2.78
C LYS A 163 18.62 -7.68 -2.99
N TRP A 164 19.13 -8.59 -3.81
CA TRP A 164 18.62 -9.95 -3.94
C TRP A 164 19.62 -10.91 -3.33
N GLU A 165 19.11 -11.88 -2.58
CA GLU A 165 19.90 -12.93 -1.97
C GLU A 165 19.27 -14.28 -2.30
N TYR A 166 20.13 -15.24 -2.65
CA TYR A 166 19.70 -16.57 -3.03
C TYR A 166 19.15 -17.32 -1.83
N ASN A 167 17.93 -17.83 -1.95
CA ASN A 167 17.26 -18.67 -0.96
C ASN A 167 17.32 -18.14 0.49
N TYR A 168 17.24 -16.82 0.66
CA TYR A 168 17.24 -16.21 1.99
C TYR A 168 15.98 -16.63 2.78
N VAL A 169 16.19 -17.11 4.00
CA VAL A 169 15.13 -17.43 4.96
C VAL A 169 15.46 -16.74 6.29
N PRO A 170 14.58 -15.86 6.82
CA PRO A 170 14.77 -15.26 8.12
C PRO A 170 14.92 -16.30 9.25
N ASN A 171 15.84 -16.05 10.19
CA ASN A 171 16.02 -16.93 11.35
C ASN A 171 14.81 -16.88 12.28
N ARG A 172 14.41 -18.03 12.82
CA ARG A 172 13.30 -18.09 13.78
C ARG A 172 13.60 -17.25 15.03
N GLY A 173 12.58 -16.58 15.55
CA GLY A 173 12.69 -15.72 16.74
C GLY A 173 13.32 -14.35 16.49
N THR A 174 13.53 -13.96 15.22
CA THR A 174 13.98 -12.60 14.88
C THR A 174 12.83 -11.73 14.36
N PRO A 175 12.95 -10.39 14.45
CA PRO A 175 11.94 -9.46 13.91
C PRO A 175 11.69 -9.62 12.41
N GLU A 176 12.70 -10.05 11.63
CA GLU A 176 12.56 -10.35 10.20
C GLU A 176 11.62 -11.53 9.97
N HIS A 177 11.75 -12.59 10.76
CA HIS A 177 10.88 -13.76 10.68
C HIS A 177 9.45 -13.43 11.10
N GLU A 178 9.27 -12.65 12.17
CA GLU A 178 7.95 -12.16 12.58
C GLU A 178 7.30 -11.28 11.51
N THR A 179 8.07 -10.39 10.90
CA THR A 179 7.62 -9.57 9.78
C THR A 179 7.20 -10.44 8.60
N GLN A 180 8.01 -11.43 8.23
CA GLN A 180 7.69 -12.35 7.13
C GLN A 180 6.39 -13.11 7.37
N LEU A 181 6.11 -13.52 8.61
CA LEU A 181 4.86 -14.18 8.97
C LEU A 181 3.64 -13.24 8.87
N LEU A 182 3.82 -11.94 9.01
CA LEU A 182 2.74 -10.95 8.92
C LEU A 182 2.49 -10.42 7.50
N LEU A 183 3.37 -10.72 6.55
CA LEU A 183 3.22 -10.37 5.13
C LEU A 183 2.30 -11.34 4.40
N GLN A 184 1.09 -11.49 4.93
CA GLN A 184 0.05 -12.35 4.39
C GLN A 184 -1.07 -11.53 3.77
N ARG A 185 -1.82 -12.16 2.87
CA ARG A 185 -3.08 -11.61 2.40
C ARG A 185 -4.13 -11.67 3.51
N GLU A 186 -5.07 -10.74 3.49
CA GLU A 186 -6.33 -10.85 4.24
C GLU A 186 -6.19 -10.82 5.78
N VAL A 187 -5.08 -10.30 6.31
CA VAL A 187 -4.94 -10.03 7.76
C VAL A 187 -5.95 -8.98 8.19
N ASP A 188 -6.74 -9.26 9.24
CA ASP A 188 -7.67 -8.31 9.83
C ASP A 188 -6.97 -7.41 10.85
N TRP A 189 -6.34 -6.35 10.36
CA TRP A 189 -5.59 -5.42 11.20
C TRP A 189 -6.45 -4.63 12.19
N VAL A 190 -7.73 -4.43 11.91
CA VAL A 190 -8.63 -3.65 12.78
C VAL A 190 -8.94 -4.45 14.05
N ASN A 191 -9.11 -5.76 13.92
CA ASN A 191 -9.48 -6.65 15.02
C ASN A 191 -8.31 -7.46 15.62
N LEU A 192 -7.08 -7.22 15.15
CA LEU A 192 -5.85 -7.86 15.67
C LEU A 192 -5.49 -7.40 17.09
#